data_AF-A0A0V1P138-F1
#
_entry.id   AF-A0A0V1P138-F1
#
_cell.length_a   1.000
_cell.length_b   1.000
_cell.length_c   1.000
_cell.angle_alpha   90.00
_cell.angle_beta   90.00
_cell.angle_gamma   90.00
#
_symmetry.space_group_name_H-M   'P 1'
#
loop_
_entity.id
_entity.type
_entity.pdbx_description
1 polymer ?
#
loop_
_entity_poly.entity_id
_entity_poly.type
_entity_poly.pdbx_seq_one_letter_code
_entity_poly.pdbx_strand_id
1 'polypeptide(L)'
;MLLYAEDVTHKKKLSLILDNSTVDTIKKMGQLDVFTVLREMKKETFAYVDLGHCIHPYEMQIRCYATFQTQFPASILHIETPSLFSLFPRSYDNKRCSMAQTLFESVAHMDPVFMNDIYCGKLYAVVCREMLCRCGLHACNASTSCYRGLCVGKLEGSKVLFRLIDFGCIVTVGISFVRQLPVEFESMMALSIDCKLDGLGVSTDDGKWTDGTINYVKNALRDKLFNAIVKQQYFAESDLGFLLPFMSVVLKSDDDSLEINSNLVEKGFASILIYNSRLVSSE
;
A
#
# COMPACT_ATOMS: atom_id res chain seq x y z
N MET A 1 -8.02 4.19 -0.48
CA MET A 1 -7.70 3.75 -1.85
C MET A 1 -6.80 4.87 -2.40
N LEU A 2 -6.02 4.64 -3.45
CA LEU A 2 -5.03 5.61 -3.94
C LEU A 2 -5.57 6.13 -5.27
N LEU A 3 -5.53 7.45 -5.48
CA LEU A 3 -5.91 8.05 -6.76
C LEU A 3 -4.85 7.70 -7.81
N TYR A 4 -4.92 6.50 -8.38
CA TYR A 4 -4.34 6.24 -9.69
C TYR A 4 -5.37 6.67 -10.70
N ALA A 5 -5.02 7.70 -11.49
CA ALA A 5 -5.86 8.26 -12.53
C ALA A 5 -6.53 7.14 -13.29
N GLU A 6 -7.86 7.14 -13.27
CA GLU A 6 -8.73 7.09 -14.45
C GLU A 6 -10.09 7.71 -14.11
N ASP A 7 -10.18 9.04 -14.21
CA ASP A 7 -11.46 9.66 -14.52
C ASP A 7 -11.26 10.88 -15.42
N VAL A 8 -11.33 10.63 -16.73
CA VAL A 8 -11.47 11.66 -17.74
C VAL A 8 -12.93 12.13 -17.68
N THR A 9 -13.27 12.99 -16.73
CA THR A 9 -14.32 14.02 -16.91
C THR A 9 -14.40 15.08 -15.81
N HIS A 10 -13.68 14.97 -14.70
CA HIS A 10 -13.48 16.12 -13.79
C HIS A 10 -12.01 16.26 -13.37
N LYS A 11 -11.35 17.29 -13.91
CA LYS A 11 -9.97 17.68 -13.61
C LYS A 11 -9.72 17.81 -12.09
N LYS A 12 -9.19 16.78 -11.47
CA LYS A 12 -8.12 16.92 -10.47
C LYS A 12 -6.93 16.12 -10.98
N LYS A 13 -6.06 16.85 -11.69
CA LYS A 13 -4.74 16.42 -12.13
C LYS A 13 -4.06 15.69 -10.97
N LEU A 14 -3.66 14.44 -11.15
CA LEU A 14 -2.69 13.82 -10.24
C LEU A 14 -1.54 14.82 -10.11
N SER A 15 -1.33 15.36 -8.92
CA SER A 15 -0.02 15.89 -8.56
C SER A 15 0.90 14.69 -8.37
N LEU A 16 1.28 14.06 -9.49
CA LEU A 16 2.53 13.33 -9.57
C LEU A 16 3.60 14.34 -9.17
N ILE A 17 4.06 14.31 -7.92
CA ILE A 17 5.33 14.96 -7.57
C ILE A 17 6.41 14.05 -8.15
N LEU A 18 6.49 14.04 -9.47
CA LEU A 18 7.61 13.51 -10.23
C LEU A 18 8.57 14.67 -10.40
N ASP A 19 9.22 15.06 -9.33
CA ASP A 19 10.36 15.93 -9.45
C ASP A 19 11.57 15.25 -8.82
N ASN A 20 12.53 14.92 -9.67
CA ASN A 20 13.86 14.47 -9.24
C ASN A 20 14.47 15.50 -8.28
N SER A 21 14.11 16.79 -8.39
CA SER A 21 14.47 17.81 -7.41
C SER A 21 13.86 17.56 -6.04
N THR A 22 12.61 17.08 -5.93
CA THR A 22 11.98 16.78 -4.64
C THR A 22 12.59 15.52 -4.02
N VAL A 23 12.87 14.49 -4.80
CA VAL A 23 13.56 13.28 -4.31
C VAL A 23 15.00 13.60 -3.87
N ASP A 24 15.74 14.41 -4.62
CA ASP A 24 17.09 14.83 -4.23
C ASP A 24 17.10 15.85 -3.09
N THR A 25 16.05 16.66 -2.97
CA THR A 25 15.80 17.54 -1.82
C THR A 25 15.47 16.72 -0.57
N ILE A 26 14.63 15.68 -0.69
CA ILE A 26 14.32 14.70 0.38
C ILE A 26 15.59 13.94 0.82
N LYS A 27 16.44 13.54 -0.12
CA LYS A 27 17.75 12.93 0.18
C LYS A 27 18.70 13.90 0.91
N LYS A 28 18.66 15.19 0.57
CA LYS A 28 19.49 16.25 1.19
C LYS A 28 18.99 16.72 2.55
N MET A 29 17.67 16.71 2.77
CA MET A 29 17.01 17.30 3.94
C MET A 29 16.91 16.35 5.16
N GLY A 30 17.12 15.05 4.96
CA GLY A 30 17.07 14.07 6.03
C GLY A 30 15.64 13.75 6.50
N GLN A 31 15.48 12.63 7.22
CA GLN A 31 14.18 12.03 7.53
C GLN A 31 13.23 12.92 8.33
N LEU A 32 13.75 13.83 9.17
CA LEU A 32 12.91 14.65 10.06
C LEU A 32 12.21 15.79 9.30
N ASP A 33 12.79 16.27 8.21
CA ASP A 33 12.31 17.43 7.45
C ASP A 33 11.24 17.03 6.40
N VAL A 34 11.29 15.78 5.90
CA VAL A 34 10.24 15.20 5.03
C VAL A 34 8.86 15.28 5.71
N PHE A 35 8.78 14.95 7.00
CA PHE A 35 7.53 15.03 7.76
C PHE A 35 7.03 16.45 7.92
N THR A 36 7.95 17.42 8.05
CA THR A 36 7.61 18.85 8.11
C THR A 36 7.02 19.30 6.77
N VAL A 37 7.67 19.00 5.65
CA VAL A 37 7.17 19.37 4.31
C VAL A 37 5.81 18.75 4.02
N LEU A 38 5.63 17.46 4.28
CA LEU A 38 4.36 16.75 4.07
C LEU A 38 3.23 17.32 4.95
N ARG A 39 3.55 17.75 6.17
CA ARG A 39 2.60 18.35 7.12
C ARG A 39 2.24 19.79 6.74
N GLU A 40 3.22 20.60 6.36
CA GLU A 40 3.00 21.99 5.93
C GLU A 40 2.20 22.07 4.62
N MET A 41 2.43 21.17 3.65
CA MET A 41 1.65 21.11 2.41
C MET A 41 0.16 20.77 2.61
N LYS A 42 -0.24 20.31 3.81
CA LYS A 42 -1.59 19.75 4.07
C LYS A 42 -2.34 20.43 5.22
N LYS A 43 -1.76 21.44 5.88
CA LYS A 43 -2.41 22.22 6.95
C LYS A 43 -3.76 22.85 6.55
N GLU A 44 -4.01 23.08 5.27
CA GLU A 44 -5.24 23.73 4.78
C GLU A 44 -6.43 22.79 4.54
N THR A 45 -6.23 21.45 4.50
CA THR A 45 -7.27 20.51 4.01
C THR A 45 -8.01 19.77 5.12
N PHE A 46 -7.42 19.63 6.31
CA PHE A 46 -8.04 18.90 7.44
C PHE A 46 -7.97 19.73 8.72
N ALA A 47 -9.05 20.45 9.01
CA ALA A 47 -9.27 20.97 10.35
C ALA A 47 -9.67 19.80 11.26
N TYR A 48 -8.92 19.59 12.34
CA TYR A 48 -9.36 18.85 13.54
C TYR A 48 -9.34 17.30 13.53
N VAL A 49 -8.27 16.68 13.02
CA VAL A 49 -7.89 15.32 13.43
C VAL A 49 -6.40 15.35 13.77
N ASP A 50 -5.99 14.69 14.85
CA ASP A 50 -4.58 14.52 15.20
C ASP A 50 -3.90 13.67 14.11
N LEU A 51 -3.40 14.34 13.06
CA LEU A 51 -2.80 13.72 11.88
C LEU A 51 -1.65 12.78 12.27
N GLY A 52 -1.01 13.01 13.43
CA GLY A 52 0.10 12.21 13.92
C GLY A 52 -0.21 10.71 13.90
N HIS A 53 -1.34 10.30 14.47
CA HIS A 53 -1.71 8.89 14.58
C HIS A 53 -2.08 8.23 13.24
N CYS A 54 -2.57 9.02 12.28
CA CYS A 54 -3.09 8.51 11.00
C CYS A 54 -1.97 8.07 10.06
N ILE A 55 -0.85 8.80 10.08
CA ILE A 55 0.29 8.55 9.21
C ILE A 55 1.46 7.87 9.91
N HIS A 56 1.50 7.79 11.25
CA HIS A 56 2.69 7.33 11.99
C HIS A 56 3.27 5.98 11.52
N PRO A 57 2.48 4.92 11.27
CA PRO A 57 3.02 3.68 10.70
C PRO A 57 3.69 3.89 9.33
N TYR A 58 3.12 4.73 8.49
CA TYR A 58 3.69 5.10 7.20
C TYR A 58 4.90 6.01 7.37
N GLU A 59 4.92 6.91 8.35
CA GLU A 59 6.11 7.71 8.70
C GLU A 59 7.29 6.80 9.06
N MET A 60 7.06 5.80 9.91
CA MET A 60 8.09 4.81 10.25
C MET A 60 8.52 4.00 9.02
N GLN A 61 7.59 3.66 8.12
CA GLN A 61 7.91 2.98 6.87
C GLN A 61 8.79 3.83 5.94
N ILE A 62 8.53 5.15 5.85
CA ILE A 62 9.33 6.12 5.08
C ILE A 62 10.76 6.20 5.61
N ARG A 63 10.96 6.12 6.92
CA ARG A 63 12.32 6.09 7.49
C ARG A 63 13.11 4.86 7.07
N CYS A 64 12.43 3.77 6.73
CA CYS A 64 13.06 2.55 6.23
C CYS A 64 13.11 2.48 4.69
N TYR A 65 12.63 3.49 3.97
CA TYR A 65 12.58 3.49 2.50
C TYR A 65 13.97 3.41 1.85
N ALA A 66 14.99 3.95 2.52
CA ALA A 66 16.39 3.84 2.11
C ALA A 66 16.90 2.38 2.08
N THR A 67 16.29 1.47 2.85
CA THR A 67 16.64 0.05 2.86
C THR A 67 16.20 -0.66 1.56
N PHE A 68 15.27 -0.07 0.80
CA PHE A 68 14.65 -0.69 -0.38
C PHE A 68 15.10 -0.05 -1.70
N GLN A 69 16.31 0.51 -1.77
CA GLN A 69 16.72 1.35 -2.91
C GLN A 69 17.05 0.59 -4.20
N THR A 70 17.44 -0.68 -4.11
CA THR A 70 17.95 -1.42 -5.27
C THR A 70 17.09 -2.63 -5.58
N GLN A 71 17.12 -3.64 -4.72
CA GLN A 71 16.32 -4.85 -4.85
C GLN A 71 16.15 -5.53 -3.51
N PHE A 72 15.03 -6.25 -3.34
CA PHE A 72 14.80 -7.04 -2.14
C PHE A 72 13.86 -8.23 -2.41
N PRO A 73 14.04 -9.35 -1.70
CA PRO A 73 13.10 -10.46 -1.76
C PRO A 73 11.77 -10.04 -1.16
N ALA A 74 10.69 -10.31 -1.87
CA ALA A 74 9.34 -9.94 -1.51
C ALA A 74 8.33 -11.04 -1.80
N SER A 75 7.24 -11.02 -1.04
CA SER A 75 6.01 -11.73 -1.38
C SER A 75 4.94 -10.74 -1.81
N ILE A 76 3.89 -11.24 -2.47
CA ILE A 76 2.73 -10.46 -2.88
C ILE A 76 1.49 -11.15 -2.33
N LEU A 77 0.80 -10.48 -1.42
CA LEU A 77 -0.44 -10.98 -0.82
C LEU A 77 -1.69 -10.41 -1.49
N HIS A 78 -1.59 -9.19 -2.04
CA HIS A 78 -2.73 -8.48 -2.60
C HIS A 78 -2.37 -7.73 -3.88
N ILE A 79 -3.25 -7.86 -4.86
CA ILE A 79 -3.14 -7.22 -6.17
C ILE A 79 -4.51 -6.65 -6.50
N GLU A 80 -4.59 -5.32 -6.60
CA GLU A 80 -5.76 -4.66 -7.17
C GLU A 80 -5.62 -4.67 -8.69
N THR A 81 -4.50 -4.12 -9.18
CA THR A 81 -4.14 -4.09 -10.61
C THR A 81 -2.61 -4.18 -10.78
N PRO A 82 -2.09 -4.38 -12.00
CA PRO A 82 -0.66 -4.23 -12.28
C PRO A 82 -0.10 -2.83 -11.95
N SER A 83 -0.96 -1.81 -11.91
CA SER A 83 -0.62 -0.44 -11.50
C SER A 83 -0.77 -0.18 -10.01
N LEU A 84 -1.36 -1.10 -9.25
CA LEU A 84 -1.56 -1.00 -7.81
C LEU A 84 -1.62 -2.38 -7.16
N PHE A 85 -0.53 -2.77 -6.52
CA PHE A 85 -0.43 -3.95 -5.68
C PHE A 85 0.45 -3.66 -4.48
N SER A 86 0.44 -4.53 -3.49
CA SER A 86 1.26 -4.35 -2.29
C SER A 86 2.36 -5.40 -2.22
N LEU A 87 3.60 -4.95 -2.06
CA LEU A 87 4.77 -5.77 -1.77
C LEU A 87 4.98 -5.92 -0.27
N PHE A 88 5.49 -7.09 0.11
CA PHE A 88 5.86 -7.43 1.47
C PHE A 88 7.31 -7.87 1.48
N PRO A 89 8.24 -7.03 1.99
CA PRO A 89 9.62 -7.45 2.19
C PRO A 89 9.66 -8.72 3.03
N ARG A 90 10.39 -9.74 2.55
CA ARG A 90 10.44 -11.05 3.22
C ARG A 90 10.99 -10.97 4.64
N SER A 91 11.85 -10.00 4.90
CA SER A 91 12.37 -9.70 6.24
C SER A 91 11.27 -9.38 7.27
N TYR A 92 10.05 -9.07 6.83
CA TYR A 92 8.92 -8.74 7.68
C TYR A 92 7.93 -9.89 7.91
N ASP A 93 8.10 -11.05 7.28
CA ASP A 93 7.09 -12.13 7.36
C ASP A 93 6.81 -12.58 8.79
N ASN A 94 7.86 -12.83 9.58
CA ASN A 94 7.72 -13.21 10.99
C ASN A 94 7.07 -12.10 11.82
N LYS A 95 7.47 -10.85 11.56
CA LYS A 95 6.94 -9.68 12.27
C LYS A 95 5.45 -9.48 11.97
N ARG A 96 5.02 -9.67 10.73
CA ARG A 96 3.61 -9.53 10.31
C ARG A 96 2.71 -10.52 11.04
N CYS A 97 3.04 -11.80 11.02
CA CYS A 97 2.14 -12.78 11.64
C CYS A 97 2.23 -12.78 13.17
N SER A 98 3.41 -12.48 13.76
CA SER A 98 3.51 -12.20 15.20
C SER A 98 2.67 -10.99 15.60
N MET A 99 2.72 -9.89 14.83
CA MET A 99 1.90 -8.71 15.10
C MET A 99 0.40 -9.02 15.04
N ALA A 100 -0.06 -9.78 14.05
CA ALA A 100 -1.46 -10.15 13.93
C ALA A 100 -1.95 -11.01 15.12
N GLN A 101 -1.11 -11.92 15.60
CA GLN A 101 -1.40 -12.74 16.78
C GLN A 101 -1.40 -11.91 18.07
N THR A 102 -0.34 -11.16 18.34
CA THR A 102 -0.23 -10.34 19.57
C THR A 102 -1.32 -9.27 19.62
N LEU A 103 -1.68 -8.67 18.48
CA LEU A 103 -2.79 -7.73 18.40
C LEU A 103 -4.13 -8.42 18.69
N PHE A 104 -4.33 -9.66 18.22
CA PHE A 104 -5.55 -10.39 18.52
C PHE A 104 -5.67 -10.67 20.03
N GLU A 105 -4.60 -11.13 20.66
CA GLU A 105 -4.55 -11.39 22.10
C GLU A 105 -4.81 -10.12 22.93
N SER A 106 -4.25 -8.97 22.53
CA SER A 106 -4.41 -7.71 23.27
C SER A 106 -5.82 -7.13 23.19
N VAL A 107 -6.55 -7.36 22.10
CA VAL A 107 -7.90 -6.79 21.91
C VAL A 107 -9.04 -7.79 22.11
N ALA A 108 -8.74 -9.06 22.39
CA ALA A 108 -9.74 -10.13 22.50
C ALA A 108 -10.83 -9.84 23.54
N HIS A 109 -10.47 -9.14 24.63
CA HIS A 109 -11.37 -8.78 25.72
C HIS A 109 -11.94 -7.36 25.63
N MET A 110 -11.56 -6.60 24.60
CA MET A 110 -12.03 -5.23 24.43
C MET A 110 -13.43 -5.20 23.83
N ASP A 111 -14.21 -4.19 24.18
CA ASP A 111 -15.52 -3.95 23.57
C ASP A 111 -15.38 -3.37 22.15
N PRO A 112 -16.36 -3.62 21.25
CA PRO A 112 -16.41 -2.97 19.97
C PRO A 112 -16.48 -1.44 20.08
N VAL A 113 -15.85 -0.74 19.15
CA VAL A 113 -15.97 0.73 19.04
C VAL A 113 -17.38 1.10 18.54
N PHE A 114 -17.95 2.22 19.01
CA PHE A 114 -19.23 2.72 18.48
C PHE A 114 -19.08 3.39 17.12
N MET A 115 -20.14 3.38 16.31
CA MET A 115 -20.06 3.84 14.91
C MET A 115 -19.72 5.32 14.79
N ASN A 116 -20.16 6.10 15.77
CA ASN A 116 -19.89 7.53 15.86
C ASN A 116 -18.42 7.83 16.21
N ASP A 117 -17.70 6.88 16.79
CA ASP A 117 -16.29 7.01 17.20
C ASP A 117 -15.31 6.42 16.18
N ILE A 118 -15.83 5.97 15.04
CA ILE A 118 -15.03 5.55 13.89
C ILE A 118 -14.76 6.78 13.01
N TYR A 119 -13.52 7.05 12.64
CA TYR A 119 -13.15 8.20 11.81
C TYR A 119 -12.32 7.75 10.62
N CYS A 120 -12.66 8.20 9.41
CA CYS A 120 -11.81 7.97 8.23
C CYS A 120 -10.43 8.58 8.46
N GLY A 121 -9.38 7.86 8.07
CA GLY A 121 -7.99 8.22 8.34
C GLY A 121 -7.46 7.70 9.67
N LYS A 122 -8.29 7.24 10.61
CA LYS A 122 -7.82 6.69 11.89
C LYS A 122 -7.61 5.17 11.82
N LEU A 123 -6.64 4.70 12.60
CA LEU A 123 -6.31 3.28 12.75
C LEU A 123 -7.16 2.60 13.83
N TYR A 124 -7.52 1.36 13.56
CA TYR A 124 -8.29 0.49 14.42
C TYR A 124 -7.75 -0.94 14.37
N ALA A 125 -8.04 -1.72 15.41
CA ALA A 125 -7.84 -3.15 15.40
C ALA A 125 -9.07 -3.81 14.74
N VAL A 126 -8.83 -4.60 13.68
CA VAL A 126 -9.86 -5.20 12.84
C VAL A 126 -9.79 -6.71 12.97
N VAL A 127 -10.82 -7.31 13.58
CA VAL A 127 -10.93 -8.75 13.79
C VAL A 127 -11.55 -9.40 12.55
N CYS A 128 -10.79 -10.24 11.87
CA CYS A 128 -11.25 -10.99 10.70
C CYS A 128 -11.37 -12.47 11.03
N ARG A 129 -12.44 -13.11 10.54
CA ARG A 129 -12.68 -14.56 10.71
C ARG A 129 -11.92 -15.43 9.70
N GLU A 130 -11.28 -14.82 8.71
CA GLU A 130 -10.45 -15.50 7.73
C GLU A 130 -8.98 -15.12 7.92
N MET A 131 -8.11 -16.12 7.82
CA MET A 131 -6.67 -15.93 7.89
C MET A 131 -6.16 -15.34 6.57
N LEU A 132 -5.74 -14.08 6.59
CA LEU A 132 -5.07 -13.42 5.44
C LEU A 132 -3.54 -13.59 5.47
N CYS A 133 -2.95 -14.18 6.53
CA CYS A 133 -1.51 -14.47 6.64
C CYS A 133 -1.21 -15.88 6.10
N ARG A 134 -0.62 -16.02 4.91
CA ARG A 134 0.06 -17.25 4.45
C ARG A 134 1.56 -17.20 4.75
N CYS A 135 1.97 -16.99 6.01
CA CYS A 135 3.37 -17.27 6.34
C CYS A 135 3.53 -18.79 6.51
N GLY A 136 4.48 -19.38 5.81
CA GLY A 136 4.76 -20.82 5.91
C GLY A 136 5.34 -21.27 7.26
N LEU A 137 5.33 -20.43 8.30
CA LEU A 137 5.94 -20.75 9.59
C LEU A 137 4.95 -21.16 10.68
N HIS A 138 3.69 -20.75 10.60
CA HIS A 138 2.65 -21.30 11.45
C HIS A 138 1.34 -21.19 10.67
N ALA A 139 0.74 -22.34 10.33
CA ALA A 139 -0.70 -22.41 10.26
C ALA A 139 -1.19 -22.03 11.67
N CYS A 140 -1.38 -20.73 11.93
CA CYS A 140 -2.04 -20.31 13.16
C CYS A 140 -3.45 -20.85 13.04
N ASN A 141 -3.72 -21.96 13.73
CA ASN A 141 -5.01 -22.64 13.80
C ASN A 141 -6.10 -21.79 14.50
N ALA A 142 -5.93 -20.48 14.57
CA ALA A 142 -6.91 -19.56 15.09
C ALA A 142 -7.90 -19.22 13.96
N SER A 143 -9.16 -19.58 14.16
CA SER A 143 -10.30 -19.20 13.31
C SER A 143 -10.55 -17.68 13.26
N THR A 144 -9.70 -16.87 13.88
CA THR A 144 -9.79 -15.42 13.95
C THR A 144 -8.39 -14.81 14.03
N SER A 145 -8.12 -13.77 13.23
CA SER A 145 -6.91 -12.95 13.28
C SER A 145 -7.28 -11.48 13.45
N CYS A 146 -6.40 -10.67 14.04
CA CYS A 146 -6.61 -9.23 14.17
C CYS A 146 -5.55 -8.45 13.36
N TYR A 147 -5.97 -7.36 12.74
CA TYR A 147 -5.14 -6.58 11.83
C TYR A 147 -5.23 -5.09 12.14
N ARG A 148 -4.17 -4.33 11.80
CA ARG A 148 -4.24 -2.87 11.83
C ARG A 148 -4.96 -2.37 10.58
N GLY A 149 -6.13 -1.80 10.79
CA GLY A 149 -6.99 -1.27 9.73
C GLY A 149 -7.03 0.25 9.75
N LEU A 150 -6.65 0.88 8.65
CA LEU A 150 -6.91 2.29 8.39
C LEU A 150 -8.35 2.43 7.87
N CYS A 151 -9.19 3.17 8.58
CA CYS A 151 -10.55 3.43 8.13
C CYS A 151 -10.53 4.29 6.86
N VAL A 152 -11.08 3.78 5.76
CA VAL A 152 -11.13 4.50 4.47
C VAL A 152 -12.55 4.86 4.05
N GLY A 153 -13.57 4.38 4.77
CA GLY A 153 -14.96 4.71 4.47
C GLY A 153 -15.94 4.05 5.44
N LYS A 154 -17.11 4.64 5.57
CA LYS A 154 -18.27 4.07 6.28
C LYS A 154 -19.35 3.72 5.27
N LEU A 155 -19.99 2.58 5.45
CA LEU A 155 -21.07 2.08 4.61
C LEU A 155 -22.37 2.02 5.41
N GLU A 156 -23.49 1.93 4.70
CA GLU A 156 -24.79 1.65 5.31
C GLU A 156 -24.79 0.31 6.06
N GLY A 157 -25.71 0.18 7.04
CA GLY A 157 -25.88 -1.08 7.80
C GLY A 157 -24.73 -1.40 8.76
N SER A 158 -24.12 -0.37 9.38
CA SER A 158 -23.06 -0.52 10.39
C SER A 158 -21.82 -1.28 9.91
N LYS A 159 -21.47 -1.08 8.63
CA LYS A 159 -20.27 -1.62 7.99
C LYS A 159 -19.24 -0.53 7.76
N VAL A 160 -17.97 -0.91 7.81
CA VAL A 160 -16.84 -0.01 7.65
C VAL A 160 -15.80 -0.64 6.72
N LEU A 161 -15.22 0.19 5.87
CA LEU A 161 -14.13 -0.18 4.96
C LEU A 161 -12.80 0.11 5.64
N PHE A 162 -11.95 -0.90 5.72
CA PHE A 162 -10.60 -0.77 6.26
C PHE A 162 -9.57 -1.21 5.24
N ARG A 163 -8.52 -0.41 5.09
CA ARG A 163 -7.28 -0.84 4.47
C ARG A 163 -6.41 -1.51 5.54
N LEU A 164 -6.09 -2.78 5.35
CA LEU A 164 -5.20 -3.52 6.24
C LEU A 164 -3.74 -3.13 5.93
N ILE A 165 -3.16 -2.22 6.70
CA ILE A 165 -1.89 -1.54 6.37
C ILE A 165 -0.66 -2.46 6.37
N ASP A 166 -0.82 -3.69 6.86
CA ASP A 166 0.21 -4.73 6.90
C ASP A 166 -0.03 -5.84 5.86
N PHE A 167 -1.13 -5.74 5.10
CA PHE A 167 -1.59 -6.74 4.12
C PHE A 167 -2.01 -6.12 2.78
N GLY A 168 -2.08 -4.79 2.69
CA GLY A 168 -2.35 -4.06 1.45
C GLY A 168 -3.80 -4.09 0.97
N CYS A 169 -4.60 -5.08 1.39
CA CYS A 169 -5.97 -5.28 0.96
C CYS A 169 -6.98 -4.41 1.70
N ILE A 170 -8.13 -4.20 1.06
CA ILE A 170 -9.30 -3.55 1.67
C ILE A 170 -10.30 -4.63 2.08
N VAL A 171 -10.81 -4.51 3.30
CA VAL A 171 -11.86 -5.38 3.84
C VAL A 171 -13.06 -4.55 4.26
N THR A 172 -14.24 -5.15 4.15
CA THR A 172 -15.47 -4.60 4.72
C THR A 172 -15.85 -5.44 5.92
N VAL A 173 -15.96 -4.81 7.09
CA VAL A 173 -16.33 -5.52 8.33
C VAL A 173 -17.51 -4.83 9.01
N GLY A 174 -18.29 -5.62 9.75
CA GLY A 174 -19.30 -5.08 10.66
C GLY A 174 -18.64 -4.45 11.89
N ILE A 175 -19.29 -3.46 12.48
CA ILE A 175 -18.73 -2.73 13.62
C ILE A 175 -18.40 -3.61 14.84
N SER A 176 -19.12 -4.72 15.03
CA SER A 176 -18.85 -5.71 16.07
C SER A 176 -17.44 -6.32 16.00
N PHE A 177 -16.73 -6.16 14.88
CA PHE A 177 -15.37 -6.65 14.63
C PHE A 177 -14.29 -5.58 14.74
N VAL A 178 -14.65 -4.34 15.10
CA VAL A 178 -13.73 -3.22 15.21
C VAL A 178 -13.41 -2.99 16.68
N ARG A 179 -12.13 -2.85 17.03
CA ARG A 179 -11.63 -2.51 18.38
C ARG A 179 -10.76 -1.26 18.30
N GLN A 180 -10.66 -0.54 19.42
CA GLN A 180 -9.68 0.54 19.52
C GLN A 180 -8.28 -0.08 19.38
N LEU A 181 -7.42 0.54 18.57
CA LEU A 181 -6.04 0.07 18.41
C LEU A 181 -5.25 0.44 19.68
N PRO A 182 -4.54 -0.51 20.33
CA PRO A 182 -3.65 -0.18 21.43
C PRO A 182 -2.45 0.65 20.95
N VAL A 183 -2.01 1.62 21.75
CA VAL A 183 -1.03 2.66 21.37
C VAL A 183 0.31 2.08 20.93
N GLU A 184 0.72 0.95 21.50
CA GLU A 184 1.96 0.27 21.15
C GLU A 184 1.98 -0.18 19.68
N PHE A 185 0.82 -0.47 19.08
CA PHE A 185 0.69 -0.86 17.67
C PHE A 185 0.57 0.33 16.72
N GLU A 186 0.21 1.52 17.21
CA GLU A 186 0.21 2.76 16.41
C GLU A 186 1.64 3.19 16.07
N SER A 187 2.60 2.92 16.96
CA SER A 187 4.01 3.26 16.79
C SER A 187 4.78 2.36 15.81
N MET A 188 4.20 1.23 15.42
CA MET A 188 4.89 0.25 14.57
C MET A 188 4.79 0.64 13.09
N MET A 189 5.85 0.40 12.31
CA MET A 189 5.83 0.69 10.86
C MET A 189 4.76 -0.12 10.11
N ALA A 190 4.14 0.47 9.09
CA ALA A 190 3.32 -0.28 8.12
C ALA A 190 4.21 -1.31 7.40
N LEU A 191 3.72 -2.54 7.25
CA LEU A 191 4.50 -3.65 6.68
C LEU A 191 4.26 -3.88 5.19
N SER A 192 3.19 -3.31 4.61
CA SER A 192 2.90 -3.39 3.19
C SER A 192 3.36 -2.13 2.46
N ILE A 193 4.03 -2.27 1.32
CA ILE A 193 4.44 -1.15 0.47
C ILE A 193 3.67 -1.20 -0.83
N ASP A 194 3.05 -0.10 -1.23
CA ASP A 194 2.29 -0.05 -2.47
C ASP A 194 3.20 0.18 -3.68
N CYS A 195 2.86 -0.50 -4.77
CA CYS A 195 3.72 -0.65 -5.93
C CYS A 195 2.93 -0.68 -7.24
N LYS A 196 3.64 -0.36 -8.32
CA LYS A 196 3.23 -0.63 -9.71
C LYS A 196 4.33 -1.39 -10.45
N LEU A 197 3.94 -2.10 -11.50
CA LEU A 197 4.88 -2.66 -12.45
C LEU A 197 5.47 -1.52 -13.30
N ASP A 198 6.79 -1.43 -13.31
CA ASP A 198 7.53 -0.42 -14.06
C ASP A 198 7.39 -0.59 -15.57
N GLY A 199 7.31 0.54 -16.28
CA GLY A 199 7.33 0.58 -17.75
C GLY A 199 6.09 0.04 -18.45
N LEU A 200 5.03 -0.32 -17.73
CA LEU A 200 3.82 -0.90 -18.33
C LEU A 200 2.67 0.10 -18.46
N GLY A 201 2.03 0.07 -19.61
CA GLY A 201 0.81 0.77 -19.93
C GLY A 201 -0.33 -0.21 -20.15
N VAL A 202 -1.55 0.29 -20.04
CA VAL A 202 -2.74 -0.49 -20.35
C VAL A 202 -2.89 -0.60 -21.87
N SER A 203 -3.28 -1.78 -22.35
CA SER A 203 -3.46 -2.04 -23.79
C SER A 203 -4.87 -1.74 -24.30
N THR A 204 -5.81 -1.36 -23.43
CA THR A 204 -7.22 -1.14 -23.77
C THR A 204 -7.50 0.33 -24.04
N ASP A 205 -8.50 0.60 -24.88
CA ASP A 205 -8.89 1.96 -25.28
C ASP A 205 -9.51 2.77 -24.14
N ASP A 206 -10.09 2.09 -23.14
CA ASP A 206 -10.66 2.72 -21.94
C ASP A 206 -9.61 3.01 -20.85
N GLY A 207 -8.37 2.60 -21.09
CA GLY A 207 -7.23 2.76 -20.18
C GLY A 207 -7.24 1.82 -18.96
N LYS A 208 -8.22 0.91 -18.85
CA LYS A 208 -8.38 0.01 -17.69
C LYS A 208 -7.72 -1.34 -17.87
N TRP A 209 -7.01 -1.79 -16.83
CA TRP A 209 -6.59 -3.18 -16.78
C TRP A 209 -7.80 -4.11 -16.82
N THR A 210 -7.84 -5.00 -17.81
CA THR A 210 -8.92 -5.99 -17.91
C THR A 210 -8.87 -6.98 -16.74
N ASP A 211 -10.03 -7.54 -16.36
CA ASP A 211 -10.10 -8.62 -15.38
C ASP A 211 -9.22 -9.82 -15.77
N GLY A 212 -9.10 -10.08 -17.08
CA GLY A 212 -8.21 -11.11 -17.63
C GLY A 212 -6.75 -10.85 -17.27
N THR A 213 -6.27 -9.63 -17.47
CA THR A 213 -4.91 -9.22 -17.08
C THR A 213 -4.71 -9.30 -15.56
N ILE A 214 -5.65 -8.78 -14.78
CA ILE A 214 -5.57 -8.79 -13.31
C ILE A 214 -5.51 -10.23 -12.79
N ASN A 215 -6.38 -11.12 -13.30
CA ASN A 215 -6.40 -12.52 -12.90
C ASN A 215 -5.14 -13.26 -13.33
N TYR A 216 -4.61 -12.98 -14.53
CA TYR A 216 -3.34 -13.53 -14.98
C TYR A 216 -2.21 -13.17 -14.01
N VAL A 217 -2.08 -11.88 -13.67
CA VAL A 217 -1.06 -11.38 -12.72
C VAL A 217 -1.24 -12.00 -11.34
N LYS A 218 -2.47 -12.07 -10.83
CA LYS A 218 -2.78 -12.77 -9.57
C LYS A 218 -2.31 -14.21 -9.59
N ASN A 219 -2.53 -14.95 -10.67
CA ASN A 219 -2.12 -16.36 -10.76
C ASN A 219 -0.62 -16.52 -11.00
N ALA A 220 0.00 -15.64 -11.79
CA ALA A 220 1.43 -15.67 -12.05
C ALA A 220 2.26 -15.41 -10.78
N LEU A 221 1.74 -14.55 -9.89
CA LEU A 221 2.38 -14.12 -8.65
C LEU A 221 1.97 -14.92 -7.41
N ARG A 222 0.88 -15.70 -7.49
CA ARG A 222 0.34 -16.45 -6.35
C ARG A 222 1.37 -17.43 -5.79
N ASP A 223 1.55 -17.38 -4.47
CA ASP A 223 2.35 -18.32 -3.67
C ASP A 223 3.81 -18.48 -4.16
N LYS A 224 4.34 -17.46 -4.85
CA LYS A 224 5.72 -17.41 -5.32
C LYS A 224 6.50 -16.30 -4.62
N LEU A 225 7.81 -16.51 -4.57
CA LEU A 225 8.78 -15.52 -4.11
C LEU A 225 9.32 -14.78 -5.32
N PHE A 226 9.44 -13.46 -5.17
CA PHE A 226 10.01 -12.59 -6.19
C PHE A 226 11.08 -11.71 -5.59
N ASN A 227 12.11 -11.45 -6.36
CA ASN A 227 13.01 -10.34 -6.12
C ASN A 227 12.40 -9.10 -6.77
N ALA A 228 12.05 -8.10 -5.95
CA ALA A 228 11.54 -6.82 -6.41
C ALA A 228 12.72 -5.90 -6.71
N ILE A 229 12.92 -5.55 -7.97
CA ILE A 229 13.93 -4.59 -8.43
C ILE A 229 13.29 -3.22 -8.49
N VAL A 230 13.79 -2.29 -7.67
CA VAL A 230 13.23 -0.95 -7.55
C VAL A 230 13.77 -0.06 -8.66
N LYS A 231 12.87 0.44 -9.48
CA LYS A 231 13.17 1.34 -10.60
C LYS A 231 12.99 2.79 -10.20
N GLN A 232 11.92 3.08 -9.47
CA GLN A 232 11.61 4.40 -8.95
C GLN A 232 10.95 4.30 -7.58
N GLN A 233 11.22 5.29 -6.74
CA GLN A 233 10.56 5.52 -5.45
C GLN A 233 9.97 6.91 -5.46
N TYR A 234 8.72 7.04 -5.05
CA TYR A 234 8.03 8.32 -4.95
C TYR A 234 6.90 8.23 -3.92
N PHE A 235 6.19 9.34 -3.73
CA PHE A 235 5.02 9.40 -2.86
C PHE A 235 3.76 9.54 -3.71
N ALA A 236 2.74 8.74 -3.41
CA ALA A 236 1.45 8.79 -4.08
C ALA A 236 0.38 9.30 -3.11
N GLU A 237 -0.50 10.15 -3.61
CA GLU A 237 -1.61 10.68 -2.82
C GLU A 237 -2.73 9.65 -2.70
N SER A 238 -3.08 9.31 -1.46
CA SER A 238 -4.26 8.50 -1.11
C SER A 238 -5.54 9.31 -1.26
N ASP A 239 -6.70 8.65 -1.34
CA ASP A 239 -8.01 9.32 -1.40
C ASP A 239 -8.28 10.19 -0.18
N LEU A 240 -7.60 9.90 0.94
CA LEU A 240 -7.67 10.68 2.17
C LEU A 240 -6.69 11.86 2.16
N GLY A 241 -6.03 12.12 1.02
CA GLY A 241 -5.09 13.21 0.84
C GLY A 241 -3.72 13.00 1.49
N PHE A 242 -3.40 11.80 1.99
CA PHE A 242 -2.07 11.50 2.52
C PHE A 242 -1.10 11.07 1.42
N LEU A 243 0.13 11.59 1.46
CA LEU A 243 1.21 11.11 0.62
C LEU A 243 1.82 9.85 1.24
N LEU A 244 1.62 8.72 0.58
CA LEU A 244 2.08 7.41 1.01
C LEU A 244 3.25 6.94 0.17
N PRO A 245 4.15 6.11 0.73
CA PRO A 245 5.27 5.58 -0.02
C PRO A 245 4.78 4.69 -1.15
N PHE A 246 5.33 4.90 -2.35
CA PHE A 246 5.04 4.10 -3.52
C PHE A 246 6.29 3.72 -4.31
N MET A 247 6.30 2.55 -4.94
CA MET A 247 7.42 2.08 -5.76
C MET A 247 6.98 1.70 -7.18
N SER A 248 7.88 1.96 -8.14
CA SER A 248 7.83 1.35 -9.47
C SER A 248 8.85 0.22 -9.49
N VAL A 249 8.41 -1.00 -9.79
CA VAL A 249 9.25 -2.20 -9.66
C VAL A 249 9.20 -3.12 -10.88
N VAL A 250 10.29 -3.86 -11.07
CA VAL A 250 10.33 -5.06 -11.90
C VAL A 250 10.34 -6.27 -10.98
N LEU A 251 9.50 -7.26 -11.26
CA LEU A 251 9.42 -8.48 -10.46
C LEU A 251 10.04 -9.65 -11.21
N LYS A 252 11.05 -10.28 -10.60
CA LYS A 252 11.72 -11.49 -11.10
C LYS A 252 11.54 -12.64 -10.13
N SER A 253 11.25 -13.84 -10.62
CA SER A 253 11.27 -15.04 -9.79
C SER A 253 12.68 -15.31 -9.27
N ASP A 254 12.79 -16.02 -8.14
CA ASP A 254 14.09 -16.34 -7.51
C ASP A 254 15.03 -17.15 -8.44
N ASP A 255 14.49 -17.87 -9.41
CA ASP A 255 15.23 -18.66 -10.41
C ASP A 255 15.46 -17.92 -11.74
N ASP A 256 15.10 -16.63 -11.81
CA ASP A 256 15.13 -15.78 -13.01
C ASP A 256 14.36 -16.33 -14.23
N SER A 257 13.54 -17.37 -14.06
CA SER A 257 12.75 -17.97 -15.15
C SER A 257 11.56 -17.12 -15.59
N LEU A 258 11.11 -16.19 -14.73
CA LEU A 258 9.95 -15.34 -14.97
C LEU A 258 10.23 -13.90 -14.53
N GLU A 259 10.28 -12.99 -15.51
CA GLU A 259 10.13 -11.56 -15.27
C GLU A 259 8.70 -11.13 -15.64
N ILE A 260 7.92 -10.73 -14.65
CA ILE A 260 6.48 -10.49 -14.83
C ILE A 260 6.22 -9.33 -15.80
N ASN A 261 7.03 -8.28 -15.74
CA ASN A 261 6.84 -7.09 -16.57
C ASN A 261 6.93 -7.43 -18.06
N SER A 262 8.05 -8.03 -18.48
CA SER A 262 8.25 -8.45 -19.87
C SER A 262 7.24 -9.53 -20.30
N ASN A 263 6.91 -10.46 -19.41
CA ASN A 263 5.97 -11.54 -19.70
C ASN A 263 4.53 -11.03 -19.99
N LEU A 264 4.09 -9.95 -19.35
CA LEU A 264 2.81 -9.32 -19.65
C LEU A 264 2.77 -8.71 -21.04
N VAL A 265 3.88 -8.11 -21.49
CA VAL A 265 3.99 -7.55 -22.84
C VAL A 265 3.99 -8.66 -23.88
N GLU A 266 4.81 -9.70 -23.69
CA GLU A 266 4.90 -10.85 -24.61
C GLU A 266 3.55 -11.56 -24.82
N LYS A 267 2.72 -11.61 -23.78
CA LYS A 267 1.39 -12.21 -23.82
C LYS A 267 0.29 -11.26 -24.30
N GLY A 268 0.63 -10.01 -24.64
CA GLY A 268 -0.33 -9.00 -25.09
C GLY A 268 -1.23 -8.44 -23.98
N PHE A 269 -0.91 -8.69 -22.71
CA PHE A 269 -1.67 -8.17 -21.58
C PHE A 269 -1.36 -6.71 -21.24
N ALA A 270 -0.20 -6.21 -21.66
CA ALA A 270 0.28 -4.84 -21.39
C ALA A 270 1.02 -4.27 -22.61
N SER A 271 1.12 -2.94 -22.66
CA SER A 271 1.96 -2.21 -23.62
C SER A 271 3.19 -1.63 -22.94
N ILE A 272 4.26 -1.38 -23.69
CA ILE A 272 5.44 -0.68 -23.15
C ILE A 272 5.17 0.82 -23.15
N LEU A 273 5.31 1.48 -22.00
CA LEU A 273 5.34 2.93 -21.92
C LEU A 273 6.69 3.42 -22.43
N ILE A 274 6.71 3.97 -23.64
CA ILE A 274 7.86 4.73 -24.13
C ILE A 274 7.78 6.10 -23.46
N TYR A 275 8.59 6.31 -22.42
CA TYR A 275 8.84 7.66 -21.92
C TYR A 275 9.58 8.42 -23.03
N ASN A 276 8.86 9.20 -23.83
CA ASN A 276 9.48 10.21 -24.66
C ASN A 276 10.13 11.23 -23.72
N SER A 277 11.42 11.04 -23.44
CA SER A 277 12.30 12.07 -22.89
C SER A 277 12.46 13.17 -23.94
N ARG A 278 11.39 13.96 -24.17
CA ARG A 278 11.56 15.31 -24.69
C ARG A 278 12.17 16.13 -23.56
N LEU A 279 13.49 16.05 -23.47
CA LEU A 279 14.31 17.17 -23.01
C LEU A 279 13.87 18.35 -23.88
N VAL A 280 13.00 19.20 -23.34
CA VAL A 280 12.89 20.56 -23.84
C VAL A 280 14.18 21.22 -23.39
N SER A 281 15.20 21.16 -24.25
CA SER A 281 16.29 22.12 -24.21
C SER A 281 15.65 23.48 -24.47
N SER A 282 15.49 24.27 -23.41
CA SER A 282 15.27 25.70 -23.56
C SER A 282 16.58 26.32 -24.04
N GLU A 283 16.57 26.79 -25.28
CA GLU A 283 17.42 27.91 -25.73
C GLU A 283 17.22 29.14 -24.83
#